data_AF-A0A4Q3H3V5-F1
#
_entry.id   AF-A0A4Q3H3V5-F1
#
_cell.length_a   1.000
_cell.length_b   1.000
_cell.length_c   1.000
_cell.angle_alpha   90.00
_cell.angle_beta   90.00
_cell.angle_gamma   90.00
#
_symmetry.space_group_name_H-M   'P 1'
#
loop_
_entity.id
_entity.type
_entity.pdbx_description
1 polymer ?
#
loop_
_entity_poly.entity_id
_entity_poly.type
_entity_poly.pdbx_seq_one_letter_code
_entity_poly.pdbx_strand_id
1 'polypeptide(L)'
;MTDDFDDEERKVGREKTVDQRAVPWRVGLVVPDVRGLPSSHAIEARKAEFEGLAGAIDVTVVFSEIVKVREIKPATFIGGGHVEELKNRVKADKLDVLLV
;
A
#
# COMPACT_ATOMS: atom_id res chain seq x y z
N MET A 1 -47.95 -23.01 -28.43
CA MET A 1 -47.01 -21.92 -28.73
C MET A 1 -45.97 -22.00 -27.64
N THR A 2 -44.89 -22.69 -27.96
CA THR A 2 -43.70 -22.90 -27.14
C THR A 2 -43.01 -21.57 -26.98
N ASP A 3 -42.65 -21.20 -25.76
CA ASP A 3 -41.64 -20.16 -25.52
C ASP A 3 -40.51 -20.86 -24.75
N ASP A 4 -39.57 -21.37 -25.54
CA ASP A 4 -38.29 -21.91 -25.10
C ASP A 4 -37.50 -20.75 -24.48
N PHE A 5 -37.53 -20.65 -23.16
CA PHE A 5 -36.51 -19.87 -22.45
C PHE A 5 -35.23 -20.70 -22.49
N ASP A 6 -34.36 -20.37 -23.45
CA ASP A 6 -32.98 -20.82 -23.53
C ASP A 6 -32.33 -20.64 -22.15
N ASP A 7 -32.13 -21.75 -21.46
CA ASP A 7 -31.27 -21.91 -20.29
C ASP A 7 -29.82 -21.71 -20.77
N GLU A 8 -29.44 -20.46 -21.07
CA GLU A 8 -28.04 -20.13 -21.28
C GLU A 8 -27.29 -20.51 -20.00
N GLU A 9 -26.51 -21.59 -20.09
CA GLU A 9 -25.58 -22.07 -19.08
C GLU A 9 -24.78 -20.89 -18.50
N ARG A 10 -25.27 -20.32 -17.40
CA ARG A 10 -24.45 -19.48 -16.55
C ARG A 10 -23.37 -20.40 -16.02
N LYS A 11 -22.17 -20.30 -16.59
CA LYS A 11 -20.98 -20.95 -16.06
C LYS A 11 -20.72 -20.39 -14.66
N VAL A 12 -21.39 -20.97 -13.66
CA VAL A 12 -21.05 -20.85 -12.24
C VAL A 12 -19.80 -21.72 -12.01
N GLY A 13 -18.73 -21.41 -12.75
CA GLY A 13 -17.42 -21.93 -12.47
C GLY A 13 -16.96 -21.27 -11.19
N ARG A 14 -16.75 -22.06 -10.13
CA ARG A 14 -16.13 -21.61 -8.88
C ARG A 14 -14.91 -20.77 -9.26
N GLU A 15 -14.97 -19.47 -9.01
CA GLU A 15 -13.88 -18.55 -9.35
C GLU A 15 -12.57 -19.12 -8.79
N LYS A 16 -11.50 -18.97 -9.58
CA LYS A 16 -10.15 -19.46 -9.28
C LYS A 16 -9.85 -19.27 -7.80
N THR A 17 -9.48 -20.34 -7.10
CA THR A 17 -9.07 -20.27 -5.69
C THR A 17 -7.97 -19.22 -5.53
N VAL A 18 -8.19 -18.23 -4.66
CA VAL A 18 -7.19 -17.22 -4.31
C VAL A 18 -6.15 -17.87 -3.42
N ASP A 19 -4.88 -17.73 -3.78
CA ASP A 19 -3.77 -18.17 -2.94
C ASP A 19 -3.67 -17.26 -1.71
N GLN A 20 -3.95 -17.82 -0.53
CA GLN A 20 -3.90 -17.12 0.75
C GLN A 20 -2.69 -17.54 1.60
N ARG A 21 -1.68 -18.19 1.00
CA ARG A 21 -0.48 -18.56 1.74
C ARG A 21 0.22 -17.30 2.26
N ALA A 22 0.45 -17.27 3.56
CA ALA A 22 1.19 -16.20 4.21
C ALA A 22 2.65 -16.24 3.74
N VAL A 23 3.04 -15.26 2.93
CA VAL A 23 4.43 -14.93 2.65
C VAL A 23 4.72 -13.60 3.38
N PRO A 24 5.70 -13.53 4.29
CA PRO A 24 6.00 -12.29 4.98
C PRO A 24 6.52 -11.27 3.97
N TRP A 25 5.68 -10.30 3.60
CA TRP A 25 6.04 -9.27 2.62
C TRP A 25 7.12 -8.36 3.19
N ARG A 26 8.10 -8.03 2.36
CA ARG A 26 9.13 -7.03 2.64
C ARG A 26 8.57 -5.66 2.32
N VAL A 27 8.40 -4.82 3.33
CA VAL A 27 7.70 -3.53 3.18
C VAL A 27 8.58 -2.36 3.56
N GLY A 28 8.42 -1.25 2.84
CA GLY A 28 8.90 0.06 3.26
C GLY A 28 7.73 0.89 3.77
N LEU A 29 7.93 1.65 4.85
CA LEU A 29 6.93 2.57 5.38
C LEU A 29 7.35 4.01 5.09
N VAL A 30 6.44 4.79 4.50
CA VAL A 30 6.62 6.21 4.22
C VAL A 30 5.56 6.97 4.98
N VAL A 31 5.97 7.91 5.82
CA VAL A 31 5.06 8.74 6.61
C VAL A 31 5.09 10.15 6.04
N PRO A 32 4.10 10.55 5.23
CA PRO A 32 4.09 11.87 4.64
C PRO A 32 3.78 12.94 5.70
N ASP A 33 4.71 13.86 5.89
CA ASP A 33 4.54 15.06 6.68
C ASP A 33 4.19 16.24 5.77
N VAL A 34 2.88 16.47 5.62
CA VAL A 34 2.36 17.46 4.69
C VAL A 34 2.32 18.85 5.35
N ARG A 35 3.03 19.80 4.75
CA ARG A 35 3.08 21.17 5.24
C ARG A 35 1.67 21.77 5.29
N GLY A 36 1.31 22.30 6.46
CA GLY A 36 0.05 23.02 6.65
C GLY A 36 -1.17 22.13 6.89
N LEU A 37 -1.04 20.81 6.86
CA LEU A 37 -2.08 19.92 7.34
C LEU A 37 -1.98 19.76 8.86
N PRO A 38 -3.04 20.08 9.62
CA PRO A 38 -3.04 19.87 11.05
C PRO A 38 -2.97 18.38 11.37
N SER A 39 -2.15 18.02 12.35
CA SER A 39 -2.07 16.68 12.92
C SER A 39 -2.32 16.78 14.42
N SER A 40 -3.16 15.89 14.95
CA SER A 40 -3.35 15.72 16.39
C SER A 40 -2.13 15.15 17.10
N HIS A 41 -1.27 14.43 16.36
CA HIS A 41 -0.08 13.77 16.88
C HIS A 41 1.20 14.39 16.32
N ALA A 42 2.27 14.39 17.12
CA ALA A 42 3.60 14.68 16.61
C ALA A 42 3.95 13.68 15.49
N ILE A 43 4.69 14.13 14.46
CA ILE A 43 4.99 13.29 13.30
C ILE A 43 5.73 12.00 13.65
N GLU A 44 6.60 12.05 14.66
CA GLU A 44 7.29 10.87 15.19
C GLU A 44 6.34 9.87 15.85
N ALA A 45 5.29 10.37 16.54
CA ALA A 45 4.28 9.49 17.13
C ALA A 45 3.46 8.78 16.05
N ARG A 46 3.14 9.46 14.94
CA ARG A 46 2.48 8.84 13.78
C ARG A 46 3.37 7.77 13.12
N LYS A 47 4.67 8.02 13.01
CA LYS A 47 5.63 7.03 12.51
C LYS A 47 5.67 5.79 13.40
N ALA A 48 5.78 5.98 14.72
CA ALA A 48 5.79 4.89 15.69
C ALA A 48 4.49 4.06 15.64
N GLU A 49 3.34 4.71 15.49
CA GLU A 49 2.06 4.03 15.30
C GLU A 49 2.05 3.20 14.01
N PHE A 50 2.50 3.76 12.89
CA PHE A 50 2.56 3.05 11.61
C PHE A 50 3.49 1.82 11.68
N GLU A 51 4.63 1.93 12.36
CA GLU A 51 5.52 0.80 12.65
C GLU A 51 4.83 -0.27 13.49
N GLY A 52 4.07 0.13 14.52
CA GLY A 52 3.29 -0.78 15.36
C GLY A 52 2.20 -1.51 14.57
N LEU A 53 1.48 -0.79 13.70
CA LEU A 53 0.46 -1.38 12.83
C LEU A 53 1.06 -2.35 11.81
N ALA A 54 2.19 -2.00 11.20
CA ALA A 54 2.91 -2.91 10.30
C ALA A 54 3.39 -4.17 11.05
N GLY A 55 3.97 -4.01 12.24
CA GLY A 55 4.38 -5.14 13.08
C GLY A 55 3.23 -6.05 13.50
N ALA A 56 1.98 -5.57 13.50
CA ALA A 56 0.80 -6.35 13.86
C ALA A 56 0.24 -7.20 12.70
N ILE A 57 0.67 -6.97 11.46
CA ILE A 57 0.13 -7.65 10.26
C ILE A 57 1.15 -8.58 9.58
N ASP A 58 2.14 -9.09 10.32
CA ASP A 58 3.12 -10.08 9.87
C ASP A 58 3.93 -9.70 8.61
N VAL A 59 4.30 -8.43 8.48
CA VAL A 59 5.22 -7.95 7.42
C VAL A 59 6.63 -7.72 7.95
N THR A 60 7.62 -7.85 7.07
CA THR A 60 9.01 -7.51 7.35
C THR A 60 9.28 -6.06 6.96
N VAL A 61 9.31 -5.16 7.95
CA VAL A 61 9.65 -3.74 7.73
C VAL A 61 11.15 -3.62 7.43
N VAL A 62 11.49 -3.14 6.23
CA VAL A 62 12.87 -2.94 5.78
C VAL A 62 13.35 -1.52 6.06
N PHE A 63 12.46 -0.54 5.91
CA PHE A 63 12.70 0.83 6.34
C PHE A 63 11.40 1.51 6.75
N SER A 64 11.53 2.58 7.52
CA SER A 64 10.43 3.44 7.92
C SER A 64 10.94 4.87 8.02
N GLU A 65 10.37 5.78 7.25
CA GLU A 65 10.85 7.17 7.18
C GLU A 65 9.74 8.20 7.00
N ILE A 66 10.02 9.42 7.45
CA ILE A 66 9.14 10.57 7.25
C ILE A 66 9.57 11.31 6.00
N VAL A 67 8.64 11.52 5.06
CA VAL A 67 8.86 12.30 3.84
C VAL A 67 8.16 13.64 3.96
N LYS A 68 8.90 14.74 3.82
CA LYS A 68 8.32 16.08 3.87
C LYS A 68 7.60 16.39 2.55
N VAL A 69 6.30 16.68 2.62
CA VAL A 69 5.47 17.02 1.46
C VAL A 69 5.13 18.50 1.51
N ARG A 70 5.75 19.29 0.63
CA ARG A 70 5.50 20.74 0.55
C ARG A 70 4.13 21.06 -0.03
N GLU A 71 3.69 20.25 -0.97
CA GLU A 71 2.43 20.36 -1.71
C GLU A 71 2.04 18.95 -2.14
N ILE A 72 0.76 18.59 -1.97
CA ILE A 72 0.23 17.30 -2.42
C ILE A 72 0.24 17.29 -3.95
N LYS A 73 0.93 16.33 -4.55
CA LYS A 73 0.90 16.14 -6.00
C LYS A 73 -0.25 15.19 -6.38
N PRO A 74 -1.14 15.58 -7.31
CA PRO A 74 -2.13 14.66 -7.86
C PRO A 74 -1.46 13.38 -8.40
N ALA A 75 -2.15 12.26 -8.31
CA ALA A 75 -1.71 10.90 -8.67
C ALA A 75 -0.67 10.25 -7.75
N THR A 76 0.29 11.00 -7.19
CA THR A 76 1.39 10.41 -6.40
C THR A 76 1.35 10.74 -4.91
N PHE A 77 0.53 11.71 -4.50
CA PHE A 77 0.49 12.32 -3.16
C PHE A 77 1.77 13.06 -2.76
N ILE A 78 2.94 12.44 -2.99
CA ILE A 78 4.28 12.99 -2.80
C ILE A 78 4.88 13.54 -4.11
N GLY A 79 5.92 14.37 -4.00
CA GLY A 79 6.62 14.96 -5.16
C GLY A 79 7.41 13.94 -5.98
N GLY A 80 7.53 14.16 -7.29
CA GLY A 80 8.20 13.24 -8.23
C GLY A 80 9.67 12.90 -7.88
N GLY A 81 10.40 13.82 -7.23
CA GLY A 81 11.74 13.53 -6.72
C GLY A 81 11.74 12.42 -5.66
N HIS A 82 10.84 12.49 -4.68
CA HIS A 82 10.68 11.43 -3.68
C HIS A 82 10.20 10.12 -4.33
N VAL A 83 9.34 10.19 -5.35
CA VAL A 83 8.91 8.99 -6.09
C VAL A 83 10.09 8.29 -6.75
N GLU A 84 10.97 9.01 -7.43
CA GLU A 84 12.14 8.41 -8.09
C GLU A 84 13.16 7.87 -7.08
N GLU A 85 13.36 8.54 -5.94
CA GLU A 85 14.20 8.05 -4.85
C GLU A 85 13.66 6.75 -4.24
N LEU A 86 12.36 6.73 -3.89
CA LEU A 86 11.69 5.56 -3.34
C LEU A 86 11.67 4.39 -4.33
N LYS A 87 11.48 4.67 -5.63
CA LYS A 87 11.56 3.66 -6.70
C LYS A 87 12.94 3.01 -6.77
N ASN A 88 14.02 3.79 -6.63
CA ASN A 88 15.37 3.24 -6.60
C ASN A 88 15.59 2.39 -5.35
N ARG A 89 15.10 2.85 -4.20
CA ARG A 89 15.19 2.13 -2.93
C ARG A 89 14.40 0.82 -2.94
N VAL A 90 13.16 0.83 -3.44
CA VAL A 90 12.32 -0.37 -3.62
C VAL A 90 13.05 -1.44 -4.43
N LYS A 91 13.74 -1.04 -5.52
CA LYS A 91 14.53 -1.97 -6.34
C LYS A 91 15.78 -2.47 -5.63
N ALA A 92 16.52 -1.59 -4.96
CA ALA A 92 17.76 -1.93 -4.26
C ALA A 92 17.48 -2.88 -3.08
N ASP A 93 16.48 -2.57 -2.27
CA ASP A 93 16.12 -3.29 -1.06
C ASP A 93 15.19 -4.49 -1.33
N LYS A 94 14.75 -4.67 -2.59
CA LYS A 94 13.83 -5.72 -3.03
C LYS A 94 12.57 -5.76 -2.16
N LEU A 95 11.84 -4.65 -2.17
CA LEU A 95 10.56 -4.56 -1.46
C LEU A 95 9.44 -5.16 -2.31
N ASP A 96 8.50 -5.80 -1.63
CA ASP A 96 7.28 -6.31 -2.22
C ASP A 96 6.19 -5.22 -2.28
N VAL A 97 6.12 -4.39 -1.23
CA VAL A 97 5.11 -3.33 -1.08
C VAL A 97 5.71 -2.08 -0.45
N LEU A 98 5.26 -0.91 -0.89
CA LEU A 98 5.53 0.36 -0.23
C LEU A 98 4.21 0.87 0.38
N LEU A 99 4.20 1.11 1.68
CA LEU A 99 3.07 1.66 2.42
C LEU A 99 3.31 3.15 2.65
N VAL A 100 2.30 3.99 2.38
CA VAL A 100 2.38 5.47 2.41
C VAL A 100 1.23 6.04 3.22
#